data_AF-A0A9D6PUV5-F1
#
_entry.id   AF-A0A9D6PUV5-F1
#
_cell.length_a   1.000
_cell.length_b   1.000
_cell.length_c   1.000
_cell.angle_alpha   90.00
_cell.angle_beta   90.00
_cell.angle_gamma   90.00
#
_symmetry.space_group_name_H-M   'P 1'
#
loop_
_entity.id
_entity.type
_entity.pdbx_description
1 polymer ?
#
loop_
_entity_poly.entity_id
_entity_poly.type
_entity_poly.pdbx_seq_one_letter_code
_entity_poly.pdbx_strand_id
1 'polypeptide(L)'
;MQILRHLIRPVSGLVSIAVLSLSLYMPAAQAAMVSTDTILADSSTARTRLQTTLLRADVQQGLLEKGVNPLDVQARVNALSDEEAMQLAAQLDELPAGGDGLGTLVFLFLVLVVLDIACLTNIFPFTVKHCR
;
A
#
# COMPACT_ATOMS: atom_id res chain seq x y z
N MET A 1 18.61 -20.20 -30.83
CA MET A 1 17.54 -20.72 -29.95
C MET A 1 17.97 -21.80 -28.94
N GLN A 2 19.22 -22.30 -28.94
CA GLN A 2 19.69 -23.29 -27.95
C GLN A 2 20.24 -22.66 -26.65
N ILE A 3 20.86 -21.47 -26.75
CA ILE A 3 21.43 -20.72 -25.60
C ILE A 3 20.32 -20.22 -24.66
N LEU A 4 19.16 -19.81 -25.21
CA LEU A 4 18.00 -19.37 -24.45
C LEU A 4 17.45 -20.52 -23.56
N ARG A 5 17.47 -21.75 -24.06
CA ARG A 5 16.97 -22.94 -23.34
C ARG A 5 17.87 -23.38 -22.19
N HIS A 6 19.18 -23.09 -22.27
CA HIS A 6 20.14 -23.41 -21.20
C HIS A 6 20.12 -22.40 -20.05
N LEU A 7 19.73 -21.15 -20.31
CA LEU A 7 19.64 -20.12 -19.29
C LEU A 7 18.34 -20.20 -18.46
N ILE A 8 17.25 -20.72 -19.03
CA ILE A 8 15.94 -20.83 -18.37
C ILE A 8 15.88 -22.00 -17.36
N ARG A 9 16.70 -23.04 -17.52
CA ARG A 9 16.73 -24.22 -16.64
C ARG A 9 17.09 -23.89 -15.17
N PRO A 10 18.12 -23.10 -14.85
CA PRO A 10 18.38 -22.69 -13.47
C PRO A 10 17.36 -21.66 -12.95
N VAL A 11 16.80 -20.83 -13.84
CA VAL A 11 15.80 -19.81 -13.47
C VAL A 11 14.51 -20.44 -12.98
N SER A 12 14.06 -21.53 -13.60
CA SER A 12 12.87 -22.26 -13.14
C SER A 12 13.06 -22.84 -11.73
N GLY A 13 14.25 -23.34 -11.40
CA GLY A 13 14.55 -23.82 -10.04
C GLY A 13 14.54 -22.70 -9.01
N LEU A 14 15.10 -21.54 -9.38
CA LEU A 14 15.18 -20.37 -8.51
C LEU A 14 13.80 -19.76 -8.23
N VAL A 15 12.92 -19.71 -9.24
CA VAL A 15 11.53 -19.26 -9.10
C VAL A 15 10.73 -20.21 -8.20
N SER A 16 10.86 -21.52 -8.40
CA SER A 16 10.15 -22.50 -7.55
C SER A 16 10.60 -22.40 -6.08
N ILE A 17 11.90 -22.23 -5.82
CA ILE A 17 12.42 -22.05 -4.46
C ILE A 17 11.89 -20.75 -3.82
N ALA A 18 11.82 -19.65 -4.59
CA ALA A 18 11.27 -18.39 -4.12
C ALA A 18 9.76 -18.47 -3.79
N VAL A 19 8.99 -19.24 -4.57
CA VAL A 19 7.56 -19.47 -4.30
C VAL A 19 7.35 -20.37 -3.08
N LEU A 20 8.21 -21.39 -2.90
CA LEU A 20 8.17 -22.25 -1.71
C LEU A 20 8.58 -21.51 -0.44
N SER A 21 9.59 -20.64 -0.49
CA SER A 21 10.01 -19.85 0.68
C SER A 21 8.94 -18.85 1.12
N LEU A 22 8.17 -18.30 0.17
CA LEU A 22 7.04 -17.43 0.49
C LEU A 22 5.87 -18.20 1.13
N SER A 23 5.65 -19.45 0.73
CA SER A 23 4.60 -20.32 1.31
C SER A 23 4.89 -20.75 2.77
N LEU A 24 6.14 -20.63 3.22
CA LEU A 24 6.55 -20.92 4.61
C LEU A 24 6.32 -19.72 5.55
N TYR A 25 5.96 -18.55 5.03
CA TYR A 25 5.43 -17.46 5.85
C TYR A 25 4.00 -17.79 6.28
N MET A 26 3.86 -18.71 7.23
CA MET A 26 2.66 -18.82 8.06
C MET A 26 2.75 -17.72 9.13
N PRO A 27 1.94 -16.65 9.06
CA PRO A 27 1.81 -15.77 10.21
C PRO A 27 1.26 -16.63 11.35
N ALA A 28 2.04 -16.80 12.42
CA ALA A 28 1.53 -17.41 13.64
C ALA A 28 0.31 -16.61 14.06
N ALA A 29 -0.87 -17.24 14.05
CA ALA A 29 -2.09 -16.63 14.57
C ALA A 29 -1.87 -16.43 16.07
N GLN A 30 -1.47 -15.22 16.44
CA GLN A 30 -1.27 -14.81 17.83
C GLN A 30 -2.65 -14.65 18.48
N ALA A 31 -3.21 -15.77 18.97
CA ALA A 31 -4.29 -15.75 19.94
C ALA A 31 -3.70 -15.46 21.33
N ALA A 32 -3.07 -14.29 21.48
CA ALA A 32 -2.70 -13.78 22.79
C ALA A 32 -3.98 -13.30 23.49
N MET A 33 -4.11 -13.52 24.80
CA MET A 33 -5.15 -12.84 25.57
C MET A 33 -4.93 -11.34 25.40
N VAL A 34 -5.80 -10.70 24.63
CA VAL A 34 -5.79 -9.25 24.44
C VAL A 34 -6.08 -8.65 25.81
N SER A 35 -5.04 -8.11 26.44
CA SER A 35 -5.18 -7.45 27.74
C SER A 35 -5.92 -6.14 27.50
N THR A 36 -6.71 -5.65 28.46
CA THR A 36 -7.41 -4.36 28.29
C THR A 36 -6.41 -3.24 27.95
N ASP A 37 -5.18 -3.33 28.46
CA ASP A 37 -4.07 -2.43 28.14
C ASP A 37 -3.70 -2.43 26.64
N THR A 38 -3.79 -3.57 25.95
CA THR A 38 -3.50 -3.64 24.50
C THR A 38 -4.63 -3.02 23.68
N ILE A 39 -5.90 -3.16 24.11
CA ILE A 39 -7.02 -2.48 23.43
C ILE A 39 -6.94 -0.96 23.60
N LEU A 40 -6.60 -0.49 24.80
CA LEU A 40 -6.42 0.95 25.05
C LEU A 40 -5.24 1.53 24.27
N ALA A 41 -4.14 0.78 24.15
CA ALA A 41 -3.01 1.17 23.32
C ALA A 41 -3.39 1.23 21.83
N ASP A 42 -4.13 0.24 21.33
CA ASP A 42 -4.61 0.20 19.94
C ASP A 42 -5.62 1.32 19.64
N SER A 43 -6.56 1.60 20.56
CA SER A 43 -7.54 2.67 20.38
C SER A 43 -6.88 4.06 20.35
N SER A 44 -5.87 4.29 21.20
CA SER A 44 -5.09 5.53 21.20
C SER A 44 -4.27 5.69 19.91
N THR A 45 -3.72 4.58 19.40
CA THR A 45 -2.95 4.55 18.14
C THR A 45 -3.87 4.82 16.95
N ALA A 46 -5.05 4.20 16.92
CA ALA A 46 -6.08 4.42 15.91
C ALA A 46 -6.49 5.90 15.85
N ARG A 47 -6.80 6.53 17.00
CA ARG A 47 -7.12 7.97 17.05
C ARG A 47 -5.99 8.86 16.55
N THR A 48 -4.75 8.60 16.97
CA THR A 48 -3.58 9.34 16.51
C THR A 48 -3.42 9.24 14.99
N ARG A 49 -3.68 8.05 14.42
CA ARG A 49 -3.63 7.80 12.98
C ARG A 49 -4.74 8.54 12.21
N LEU A 50 -5.96 8.56 12.75
CA LEU A 50 -7.05 9.36 12.19
C LEU A 50 -6.70 10.86 12.18
N GLN A 51 -6.17 11.38 13.30
CA GLN A 51 -5.77 12.79 13.41
C GLN A 51 -4.66 13.14 12.43
N THR A 52 -3.59 12.33 12.35
CA THR A 52 -2.49 12.55 11.39
C THR A 52 -2.96 12.50 9.94
N THR A 53 -3.97 11.70 9.62
CA THR A 53 -4.57 11.64 8.28
C THR A 53 -5.42 12.88 7.97
N LEU A 54 -6.24 13.34 8.93
CA LEU A 54 -7.01 14.59 8.79
C LEU A 54 -6.15 15.86 8.73
N LEU A 55 -4.93 15.81 9.26
CA LEU A 55 -3.98 16.92 9.20
C LEU A 55 -3.28 17.05 7.85
N ARG A 56 -3.37 16.06 6.97
CA ARG A 56 -2.72 16.14 5.65
C ARG A 56 -3.44 17.15 4.76
N ALA A 57 -2.65 17.96 4.04
CA ALA A 57 -3.17 19.07 3.25
C ALA A 57 -4.11 18.62 2.10
N ASP A 58 -3.80 17.48 1.48
CA ASP A 58 -4.62 16.82 0.45
C ASP A 58 -5.99 16.38 1.00
N VAL A 59 -6.02 15.81 2.20
CA VAL A 59 -7.26 15.41 2.88
C VAL A 59 -8.10 16.64 3.24
N GLN A 60 -7.49 17.69 3.77
CA GLN A 60 -8.21 18.93 4.11
C GLN A 60 -8.78 19.61 2.86
N GLN A 61 -8.00 19.69 1.78
CA GLN A 61 -8.47 20.22 0.50
C GLN A 61 -9.64 19.40 -0.04
N GLY A 62 -9.54 18.06 -0.04
CA GLY A 62 -10.63 17.19 -0.47
C GLY A 62 -11.90 17.31 0.38
N LEU A 63 -11.77 17.58 1.69
CA LEU A 63 -12.92 17.86 2.55
C LEU A 63 -13.57 19.21 2.20
N LEU A 64 -12.76 20.26 2.00
CA LEU A 64 -13.24 21.59 1.62
C LEU A 64 -13.93 21.58 0.26
N GLU A 65 -13.40 20.83 -0.72
CA GLU A 65 -14.03 20.65 -2.04
C GLU A 65 -15.41 19.98 -1.95
N LYS A 66 -15.60 19.11 -0.96
CA LYS A 66 -16.89 18.49 -0.65
C LYS A 66 -17.80 19.38 0.20
N GLY A 67 -17.39 20.61 0.51
CA GLY A 67 -18.14 21.56 1.34
C GLY A 67 -18.11 21.22 2.83
N VAL A 68 -17.17 20.38 3.28
CA VAL A 68 -17.05 19.96 4.67
C VAL A 68 -15.91 20.71 5.35
N ASN A 69 -16.19 21.32 6.50
CA ASN A 69 -15.16 21.98 7.29
C ASN A 69 -14.29 20.92 8.00
N PRO A 70 -12.95 20.93 7.83
CA PRO A 70 -12.05 19.99 8.51
C PRO A 70 -12.16 20.01 10.04
N LEU A 71 -12.47 21.17 10.63
CA LEU A 71 -12.64 21.31 12.08
C LEU A 71 -13.86 20.53 12.60
N ASP A 72 -14.95 20.51 11.84
CA ASP A 72 -16.17 19.78 12.21
C ASP A 72 -15.93 18.26 12.16
N VAL A 73 -15.15 17.80 11.19
CA VAL A 73 -14.77 16.39 11.08
C VAL A 73 -13.86 15.98 12.24
N GLN A 74 -12.90 16.83 12.60
CA GLN A 74 -12.01 16.57 13.73
C GLN A 74 -12.78 16.49 15.05
N ALA A 75 -13.76 17.38 15.26
CA ALA A 75 -14.64 17.31 16.43
C ALA A 75 -15.44 16.00 16.48
N ARG A 76 -15.93 15.51 15.33
CA ARG A 76 -16.63 14.22 15.24
C ARG A 76 -15.72 13.04 15.55
N VAL A 77 -14.51 13.01 14.99
CA VAL A 77 -13.53 11.94 15.27
C VAL A 77 -13.15 11.91 16.75
N ASN A 78 -13.05 13.06 17.41
CA ASN A 78 -12.80 13.13 18.85
C ASN A 78 -13.99 12.65 19.70
N ALA A 79 -15.21 12.68 19.14
CA ALA A 79 -16.41 12.21 19.82
C ALA A 79 -16.69 10.70 19.61
N LEU A 80 -15.94 10.02 18.73
CA LEU A 80 -16.08 8.58 18.50
C LEU A 80 -15.65 7.75 19.71
N SER A 81 -16.35 6.63 19.93
CA SER A 81 -15.91 5.63 20.90
C SER A 81 -14.58 4.99 20.47
N ASP A 82 -13.92 4.30 21.40
CA ASP A 82 -12.66 3.61 21.14
C ASP A 82 -12.82 2.57 20.02
N GLU A 83 -13.92 1.81 20.06
CA GLU A 83 -14.25 0.77 19.08
C GLU A 83 -14.54 1.36 17.70
N GLU A 84 -15.29 2.46 17.65
CA GLU A 84 -15.62 3.14 16.39
C GLU A 84 -14.37 3.76 15.73
N ALA A 85 -13.48 4.34 16.54
CA ALA A 85 -12.22 4.88 16.05
C ALA A 85 -11.31 3.79 15.45
N MET A 86 -11.26 2.62 16.08
CA MET A 86 -10.52 1.46 15.55
C MET A 86 -11.12 0.94 14.25
N GLN A 87 -12.44 0.78 14.17
CA GLN A 87 -13.12 0.34 12.94
C GLN A 87 -12.92 1.32 11.79
N LEU A 88 -12.96 2.62 12.06
CA LEU A 88 -12.74 3.64 11.06
C LEU A 88 -11.28 3.67 10.59
N ALA A 89 -10.32 3.56 11.52
CA ALA A 89 -8.89 3.49 11.17
C ALA A 89 -8.59 2.27 10.29
N ALA A 90 -9.18 1.11 10.60
CA ALA A 90 -9.03 -0.10 9.78
C ALA A 90 -9.58 0.09 8.36
N GLN A 91 -10.75 0.73 8.21
CA GLN A 91 -11.30 1.05 6.88
C GLN A 91 -10.42 2.01 6.08
N LEU A 92 -9.77 2.98 6.74
CA LEU A 92 -8.81 3.87 6.08
C LEU A 92 -7.51 3.16 5.68
N ASP A 93 -7.11 2.11 6.38
CA ASP A 93 -5.95 1.28 5.99
C ASP A 93 -6.26 0.34 4.82
N GLU A 94 -7.51 -0.11 4.66
CA GLU A 94 -7.94 -0.89 3.48
C GLU A 94 -8.00 -0.06 2.20
N LEU A 95 -8.26 1.24 2.34
CA LEU A 95 -8.17 2.16 1.22
C LEU A 95 -6.69 2.29 0.87
N PRO A 96 -6.27 1.99 -0.38
CA PRO A 96 -4.92 2.30 -0.82
C PRO A 96 -4.79 3.82 -0.85
N ALA A 97 -4.41 4.40 0.28
CA ALA A 97 -3.94 5.76 0.36
C ALA A 97 -2.73 5.77 -0.57
N GLY A 98 -2.89 6.40 -1.74
CA GLY A 98 -1.82 6.54 -2.71
C GLY A 98 -0.58 7.01 -1.96
N GLY A 99 0.34 6.06 -1.71
CA GLY A 99 1.49 6.31 -0.87
C GLY A 99 2.26 7.50 -1.44
N ASP A 100 2.88 8.26 -0.53
CA ASP A 100 3.76 9.41 -0.78
C ASP A 100 3.99 9.64 -2.28
N GLY A 101 3.44 10.71 -2.85
CA GLY A 101 3.26 10.84 -4.30
C GLY A 101 4.51 10.51 -5.14
N LEU A 102 5.69 10.67 -4.56
CA LEU A 102 6.97 10.17 -5.06
C LEU A 102 7.03 8.64 -5.26
N GLY A 103 6.66 7.85 -4.27
CA GLY A 103 6.60 6.38 -4.36
C GLY A 103 5.62 5.91 -5.43
N THR A 104 4.45 6.54 -5.53
CA THR A 104 3.48 6.24 -6.60
C THR A 104 4.03 6.61 -7.98
N LEU A 105 4.68 7.78 -8.12
CA LEU A 105 5.35 8.21 -9.36
C LEU A 105 6.48 7.25 -9.78
N VAL A 106 7.33 6.85 -8.84
CA VAL A 106 8.43 5.92 -9.08
C VAL A 106 7.90 4.55 -9.47
N PHE A 107 6.85 4.06 -8.80
CA PHE A 107 6.21 2.80 -9.14
C PHE A 107 5.63 2.81 -10.56
N LEU A 108 4.86 3.87 -10.91
CA LEU A 108 4.31 4.03 -12.25
C LEU A 108 5.42 4.11 -13.30
N PHE A 109 6.50 4.86 -13.03
CA PHE A 109 7.65 4.94 -13.92
C PHE A 109 8.27 3.56 -14.17
N LEU A 110 8.51 2.76 -13.11
CA LEU A 110 9.05 1.40 -13.24
C LEU A 110 8.12 0.47 -14.03
N VAL A 111 6.80 0.51 -13.75
CA VAL A 111 5.82 -0.28 -14.49
C VAL A 111 5.85 0.09 -15.98
N LEU A 112 5.83 1.38 -16.31
CA LEU A 112 5.88 1.84 -17.70
C LEU A 112 7.19 1.46 -18.39
N VAL A 113 8.33 1.51 -17.70
CA VAL A 113 9.62 1.06 -18.26
C VAL A 113 9.59 -0.45 -18.57
N VAL A 114 9.03 -1.27 -17.68
CA VAL A 114 8.90 -2.72 -17.91
C VAL A 114 7.96 -3.01 -19.09
N LEU A 115 6.83 -2.31 -19.17
CA LEU A 115 5.88 -2.45 -20.29
C LEU A 115 6.48 -2.02 -21.64
N ASP A 116 7.35 -1.01 -21.63
CA ASP A 116 8.08 -0.55 -22.82
C ASP A 116 9.11 -1.59 -23.30
N ILE A 117 9.88 -2.18 -22.37
CA ILE A 117 10.83 -3.27 -22.69
C ILE A 117 10.08 -4.54 -23.16
N ALA A 118 8.89 -4.80 -22.62
CA ALA A 118 8.04 -5.89 -23.07
C ALA A 118 7.33 -5.60 -24.42
N CYS A 119 7.55 -4.41 -25.00
CA CYS A 119 6.95 -3.93 -26.25
C CYS A 119 5.41 -3.82 -26.22
N LEU A 120 4.81 -3.64 -25.05
CA LEU A 120 3.37 -3.33 -24.92
C LEU A 120 3.09 -1.84 -25.11
N THR A 121 4.06 -0.96 -24.81
CA THR A 121 3.97 0.50 -24.94
C THR A 121 5.22 1.08 -25.62
N ASN A 122 5.13 2.30 -26.16
CA ASN A 122 6.27 3.06 -26.70
C ASN A 122 6.22 4.51 -26.17
N ILE A 123 6.58 4.66 -24.90
CA ILE A 123 6.53 5.93 -24.15
C ILE A 123 7.94 6.48 -23.95
N PHE A 124 8.95 5.61 -23.82
CA PHE A 124 10.31 6.01 -23.47
C PHE A 124 11.28 5.82 -24.65
N PRO A 125 11.91 6.89 -25.17
CA PRO A 125 12.77 6.82 -26.36
C PRO A 125 14.14 6.17 -26.09
N PHE A 126 14.45 5.82 -24.84
CA PHE A 126 15.70 5.16 -24.45
C PHE A 126 15.57 3.64 -24.29
N THR A 127 14.35 3.11 -24.18
CA THR A 127 14.05 1.67 -24.05
C THR A 127 13.77 1.00 -25.39
N VAL A 128 13.58 1.77 -26.47
CA VAL A 128 13.42 1.26 -27.84
C VAL A 128 14.66 0.48 -28.32
N LYS A 129 14.69 -0.80 -27.99
CA LYS A 129 15.36 -1.81 -28.80
C LYS A 129 14.31 -2.40 -29.72
N HIS A 130 14.37 -1.99 -30.99
CA HIS A 130 13.75 -2.60 -32.17
C HIS A 130 13.02 -3.92 -31.88
N CYS A 131 11.75 -3.85 -31.48
CA CYS A 131 10.87 -5.00 -31.50
C CYS A 131 10.57 -5.30 -32.97
N ARG A 132 11.14 -6.39 -33.47
CA ARG A 132 10.93 -6.91 -34.83
C ARG A 132 9.93 -8.05 -34.80
#